data_AF-F6Q1G7-F1
#
_entry.id   AF-F6Q1G7-F1
#
_cell.length_a   1.000
_cell.length_b   1.000
_cell.length_c   1.000
_cell.angle_alpha   90.00
_cell.angle_beta   90.00
_cell.angle_gamma   90.00
#
_symmetry.space_group_name_H-M   'P 1'
#
loop_
_entity.id
_entity.type
_entity.pdbx_description
1 polymer ?
#
loop_
_entity_poly.entity_id
_entity_poly.type
_entity_poly.pdbx_seq_one_letter_code
_entity_poly.pdbx_strand_id
1 'polypeptide(L)'
;MGVKLEVRGFEDAEVTSKSQLIGLIVRLVFTGAAGYFLYKYVDKVLGILDPTKKQKKASEEKAQALLKLLGKHNITDLNLTEYELNIASQLIIPKDIPVSWNQIGGLDYIVEQIKETVILPFHKRDIFRQCKLFLPPKGILLYGPPGCGKTMIAKATAREAGCAFINIEVQQLTDKWYGESQKLAAAVFSLAHKLQPAIIFIDEIDAFLQMRSDRDHEVTAMMKATFMSLWDGLASDNESQVMVMGATNRPQQIDQAILRRMPIKLNVPMPLWHSFEAATTTV
;
A
#
# COMPACT_ATOMS: atom_id res chain seq x y z
N MET A 1 79.98 31.52 26.04
CA MET A 1 79.32 31.44 27.35
C MET A 1 78.11 30.55 27.21
N GLY A 2 78.23 29.27 27.57
CA GLY A 2 77.12 28.34 27.63
C GLY A 2 76.77 28.06 29.08
N VAL A 3 75.49 28.12 29.43
CA VAL A 3 74.96 27.61 30.70
C VAL A 3 73.59 26.97 30.45
N LYS A 4 73.62 25.64 30.36
CA LYS A 4 72.81 24.66 31.09
C LYS A 4 71.39 25.08 31.51
N LEU A 5 70.37 24.45 30.91
CA LEU A 5 69.06 24.26 31.54
C LEU A 5 68.74 22.77 31.61
N GLU A 6 68.18 22.42 32.75
CA GLU A 6 68.17 21.14 33.45
C GLU A 6 67.02 20.27 32.97
N VAL A 7 67.33 19.08 32.44
CA VAL A 7 66.33 18.03 32.18
C VAL A 7 66.15 17.27 33.49
N ARG A 8 65.07 17.56 34.20
CA ARG A 8 64.76 17.01 35.52
C ARG A 8 63.70 15.91 35.36
N GLY A 9 64.04 14.69 35.78
CA GLY A 9 63.06 13.63 36.08
C GLY A 9 62.82 12.60 34.98
N PHE A 10 63.86 11.82 34.68
CA PHE A 10 63.74 10.54 33.97
C PHE A 10 64.26 9.43 34.90
N GLU A 11 63.63 9.26 36.06
CA GLU A 11 63.91 8.17 37.00
C GLU A 11 62.81 8.22 38.06
N ASP A 12 61.85 7.29 37.97
CA ASP A 12 60.94 6.81 39.04
C ASP A 12 59.61 6.29 38.44
N ALA A 13 59.67 5.24 37.62
CA ALA A 13 58.46 4.49 37.26
C ALA A 13 58.74 3.05 36.82
N GLU A 14 59.61 2.33 37.53
CA GLU A 14 59.72 0.88 37.38
C GLU A 14 59.74 0.21 38.75
N VAL A 15 58.54 -0.15 39.27
CA VAL A 15 58.18 -1.50 39.74
C VAL A 15 56.65 -1.51 39.90
N THR A 16 55.89 -1.62 38.81
CA THR A 16 54.49 -2.05 38.92
C THR A 16 54.50 -3.57 39.04
N SER A 17 54.26 -4.08 40.24
CA SER A 17 54.24 -5.52 40.51
C SER A 17 53.35 -6.25 39.48
N LYS A 18 53.82 -7.39 38.94
CA LYS A 18 53.05 -8.23 38.01
C LYS A 18 51.64 -8.52 38.54
N SER A 19 51.47 -8.63 39.87
CA SER A 19 50.17 -8.82 40.53
C SER A 19 49.22 -7.63 40.42
N GLN A 20 49.75 -6.39 40.42
CA GLN A 20 48.94 -5.17 40.26
C GLN A 20 48.50 -4.97 38.81
N LEU A 21 49.37 -5.27 37.83
CA LEU A 21 49.02 -5.26 36.42
C LEU A 21 47.95 -6.30 36.09
N ILE A 22 48.06 -7.53 36.63
CA ILE A 22 47.03 -8.57 36.49
C ILE A 22 45.70 -8.10 37.11
N GLY A 23 45.74 -7.51 38.31
CA GLY A 23 44.54 -6.97 38.96
C GLY A 23 43.86 -5.85 38.17
N LEU A 24 44.64 -5.00 37.50
CA LEU A 24 44.14 -3.90 36.68
C LEU A 24 43.49 -4.42 35.37
N ILE A 25 44.11 -5.41 34.73
CA ILE A 25 43.55 -6.09 33.55
C ILE A 25 42.24 -6.80 33.90
N VAL A 26 42.20 -7.54 35.02
CA VAL A 26 40.98 -8.23 35.46
C VAL A 26 39.85 -7.22 35.71
N ARG A 27 40.14 -6.09 36.37
CA ARG A 27 39.14 -5.02 36.59
C ARG A 27 38.65 -4.39 35.29
N LEU A 28 39.53 -4.12 34.34
CA LEU A 28 39.15 -3.60 33.02
C LEU A 28 38.23 -4.58 32.26
N VAL A 29 38.56 -5.88 32.27
CA VAL A 29 37.74 -6.92 31.64
C VAL A 29 36.37 -7.02 32.33
N PHE A 30 36.33 -6.98 33.67
CA PHE A 30 35.08 -7.04 34.42
C PHE A 30 34.19 -5.82 34.18
N THR A 31 34.79 -4.63 34.10
CA THR A 31 34.08 -3.36 33.87
C THR A 31 33.57 -3.29 32.43
N GLY A 32 34.37 -3.74 31.46
CA GLY A 32 33.94 -3.87 30.06
C GLY A 32 32.83 -4.90 29.88
N ALA A 33 32.92 -6.06 30.54
CA ALA A 33 31.87 -7.08 30.51
C ALA A 33 30.57 -6.56 31.16
N ALA A 34 30.66 -5.95 32.34
CA ALA A 34 29.50 -5.35 33.01
C ALA A 34 28.85 -4.25 32.16
N GLY A 35 29.66 -3.39 31.53
CA GLY A 35 29.18 -2.36 30.59
C GLY A 35 28.49 -2.96 29.36
N TYR A 36 29.04 -4.03 28.78
CA TYR A 36 28.41 -4.74 27.66
C TYR A 36 27.07 -5.37 28.04
N PHE A 37 26.99 -6.03 29.21
CA PHE A 37 25.75 -6.60 29.70
C PHE A 37 24.71 -5.53 30.02
N LEU A 38 25.14 -4.38 30.59
CA LEU A 38 24.26 -3.25 30.86
C LEU A 38 23.73 -2.63 29.56
N TYR A 39 24.60 -2.41 28.56
CA TYR A 39 24.19 -1.95 27.23
C TYR A 39 23.18 -2.90 26.59
N LYS A 40 23.45 -4.21 26.61
CA LYS A 40 22.55 -5.25 26.08
C LYS A 40 21.22 -5.30 26.83
N TYR A 41 21.23 -5.06 28.14
CA TYR A 41 20.03 -5.00 28.96
C TYR A 41 19.20 -3.75 28.62
N VAL A 42 19.84 -2.58 28.50
CA VAL A 42 19.18 -1.32 28.11
C VAL A 42 18.60 -1.42 26.70
N ASP A 43 19.34 -1.97 25.74
CA ASP A 43 18.84 -2.19 24.36
C ASP A 43 17.64 -3.15 24.34
N LYS A 44 17.68 -4.22 25.14
CA LYS A 44 16.56 -5.16 25.28
C LYS A 44 15.32 -4.52 25.92
N VAL A 45 15.49 -3.64 26.92
CA VAL A 45 14.39 -2.92 27.58
C VAL A 45 13.81 -1.84 26.68
N LEU A 46 14.65 -1.06 25.99
CA LEU A 46 14.21 -0.10 24.98
C LEU A 46 13.48 -0.79 23.82
N GLY A 47 13.94 -1.97 23.40
CA GLY A 47 13.26 -2.77 22.38
C GLY A 47 11.88 -3.32 22.78
N ILE A 48 11.55 -3.38 24.08
CA ILE A 48 10.21 -3.74 24.59
C ILE A 48 9.28 -2.52 24.62
N LEU A 49 9.84 -1.30 24.69
CA LEU A 49 9.12 -0.02 24.73
C LEU A 49 8.83 0.59 23.34
N ASP A 50 9.35 0.00 22.24
CA ASP A 50 9.00 0.37 20.86
C ASP A 50 7.79 -0.47 20.37
N PRO A 51 6.52 -0.05 20.56
CA PRO A 51 5.37 -0.74 19.99
C PRO A 51 5.39 -0.78 18.45
N THR A 52 6.17 0.10 17.82
CA THR A 52 6.34 0.25 16.38
C THR A 52 7.12 -0.90 15.73
N LYS A 53 8.18 -1.44 16.35
CA LYS A 53 8.94 -2.59 15.78
C LYS A 53 8.13 -3.88 15.76
N LYS A 54 7.31 -4.12 16.79
CA LYS A 54 6.41 -5.28 16.86
C LYS A 54 5.28 -5.17 15.83
N GLN A 55 4.67 -4.00 15.70
CA GLN A 55 3.68 -3.76 14.65
C GLN A 55 4.27 -3.90 13.25
N LYS A 56 5.49 -3.40 13.02
CA LYS A 56 6.21 -3.50 11.74
C LYS A 56 6.54 -4.95 11.36
N LYS A 57 7.03 -5.77 12.29
CA LYS A 57 7.23 -7.21 12.03
C LYS A 57 5.92 -7.94 11.73
N ALA A 58 4.85 -7.62 12.45
CA ALA A 58 3.54 -8.24 12.22
C ALA A 58 2.91 -7.82 10.87
N SER A 59 3.11 -6.58 10.43
CA SER A 59 2.66 -6.13 9.10
C SER A 59 3.49 -6.75 7.98
N GLU A 60 4.81 -6.89 8.16
CA GLU A 60 5.69 -7.61 7.24
C GLU A 60 5.33 -9.09 7.11
N GLU A 61 5.08 -9.78 8.23
CA GLU A 61 4.68 -11.19 8.23
C GLU A 61 3.31 -11.39 7.57
N LYS A 62 2.33 -10.50 7.84
CA LYS A 62 1.03 -10.49 7.15
C LYS A 62 1.19 -10.23 5.66
N ALA A 63 1.93 -9.19 5.27
CA ALA A 63 2.19 -8.90 3.86
C ALA A 63 2.84 -10.10 3.17
N GLN A 64 3.87 -10.71 3.75
CA GLN A 64 4.52 -11.91 3.19
C GLN A 64 3.57 -13.10 3.08
N ALA A 65 2.71 -13.33 4.07
CA ALA A 65 1.70 -14.38 4.03
C ALA A 65 0.67 -14.11 2.92
N LEU A 66 0.22 -12.86 2.78
CA LEU A 66 -0.76 -12.48 1.77
C LEU A 66 -0.18 -12.61 0.35
N LEU A 67 1.09 -12.24 0.19
CA LEU A 67 1.81 -12.35 -1.07
C LEU A 67 1.99 -13.82 -1.47
N LYS A 68 2.37 -14.69 -0.53
CA LYS A 68 2.47 -16.15 -0.79
C LYS A 68 1.14 -16.77 -1.22
N LEU A 69 0.03 -16.30 -0.67
CA LEU A 69 -1.32 -16.77 -1.00
C LEU A 69 -1.79 -16.35 -2.41
N LEU A 70 -1.20 -15.31 -2.98
CA LEU A 70 -1.45 -14.87 -4.36
C LEU A 70 -0.71 -15.72 -5.43
N GLY A 71 -0.06 -16.82 -5.05
CA GLY A 71 0.50 -17.80 -5.99
C GLY A 71 1.76 -17.33 -6.74
N LYS A 72 2.35 -16.19 -6.35
CA LYS A 72 3.65 -15.76 -6.88
C LYS A 72 4.76 -16.56 -6.20
N HIS A 73 5.28 -17.57 -6.90
CA HIS A 73 6.27 -18.49 -6.36
C HIS A 73 7.59 -17.85 -5.92
N ASN A 74 7.93 -16.63 -6.36
CA ASN A 74 9.18 -15.94 -5.99
C ASN A 74 8.94 -14.47 -5.59
N ILE A 75 8.52 -14.24 -4.34
CA ILE A 75 8.35 -12.88 -3.77
C ILE A 75 9.62 -12.41 -3.04
N THR A 76 10.60 -13.28 -2.83
CA THR A 76 11.88 -12.94 -2.19
C THR A 76 12.70 -11.90 -2.95
N ASP A 77 12.35 -11.59 -4.21
CA ASP A 77 13.01 -10.56 -5.03
C ASP A 77 12.25 -9.22 -5.09
N LEU A 78 11.05 -9.13 -4.52
CA LEU A 78 10.32 -7.87 -4.45
C LEU A 78 10.92 -7.03 -3.32
N ASN A 79 11.92 -6.22 -3.66
CA ASN A 79 12.45 -5.17 -2.77
C ASN A 79 11.31 -4.17 -2.49
N LEU A 80 10.50 -4.46 -1.47
CA LEU A 80 9.36 -3.64 -1.07
C LEU A 80 9.86 -2.51 -0.17
N THR A 81 9.46 -1.30 -0.51
CA THR A 81 9.72 -0.13 0.33
C THR A 81 8.84 -0.15 1.58
N GLU A 82 9.23 0.60 2.61
CA GLU A 82 8.45 0.71 3.86
C GLU A 82 7.00 1.18 3.61
N TYR A 83 6.79 2.06 2.65
CA TYR A 83 5.45 2.50 2.25
C TYR A 83 4.65 1.38 1.57
N GLU A 84 5.28 0.59 0.70
CA GLU A 84 4.62 -0.56 0.06
C GLU A 84 4.26 -1.65 1.07
N LEU A 85 5.09 -1.90 2.09
CA LEU A 85 4.78 -2.85 3.16
C LEU A 85 3.57 -2.41 4.00
N ASN A 86 3.48 -1.11 4.30
CA ASN A 86 2.32 -0.56 5.01
C ASN A 86 1.03 -0.74 4.21
N ILE A 87 1.05 -0.50 2.90
CA ILE A 87 -0.11 -0.69 2.02
C ILE A 87 -0.43 -2.19 1.86
N ALA A 88 0.60 -3.04 1.73
CA ALA A 88 0.44 -4.49 1.61
C ALA A 88 -0.26 -5.10 2.83
N SER A 89 -0.14 -4.48 4.01
CA SER A 89 -0.87 -4.92 5.21
C SER A 89 -2.39 -4.72 5.13
N GLN A 90 -2.85 -3.81 4.28
CA GLN A 90 -4.27 -3.51 4.04
C GLN A 90 -4.83 -4.21 2.80
N LEU A 91 -3.99 -5.00 2.12
CA LEU A 91 -4.39 -5.70 0.91
C LEU A 91 -5.41 -6.78 1.23
N ILE A 92 -6.48 -6.83 0.44
CA ILE A 92 -7.51 -7.85 0.56
C ILE A 92 -7.28 -8.89 -0.53
N ILE A 93 -7.09 -10.15 -0.12
CA ILE A 93 -6.95 -11.26 -1.05
C ILE A 93 -8.33 -11.64 -1.58
N PRO A 94 -8.45 -12.01 -2.87
CA PRO A 94 -9.68 -12.54 -3.45
C PRO A 94 -10.43 -13.54 -2.57
N LYS A 95 -9.72 -14.49 -1.94
CA LYS A 95 -10.29 -15.57 -1.12
C LYS A 95 -10.92 -15.08 0.19
N ASP A 96 -10.42 -13.98 0.73
CA ASP A 96 -10.89 -13.41 2.00
C ASP A 96 -12.07 -12.45 1.81
N ILE A 97 -12.43 -12.14 0.56
CA ILE A 97 -13.59 -11.30 0.24
C ILE A 97 -14.86 -12.13 0.48
N PRO A 98 -15.69 -11.81 1.50
CA PRO A 98 -16.87 -12.61 1.83
C PRO A 98 -18.00 -12.45 0.79
N VAL A 99 -17.90 -11.45 -0.08
CA VAL A 99 -18.93 -11.06 -1.03
C VAL A 99 -18.76 -11.77 -2.36
N SER A 100 -19.85 -12.31 -2.91
CA SER A 100 -19.93 -12.84 -4.28
C SER A 100 -21.03 -12.13 -5.08
N TRP A 101 -21.03 -12.26 -6.41
CA TRP A 101 -22.08 -11.66 -7.26
C TRP A 101 -23.49 -12.15 -6.93
N ASN A 102 -23.62 -13.37 -6.41
CA ASN A 102 -24.92 -13.93 -6.01
C ASN A 102 -25.58 -13.15 -4.86
N GLN A 103 -24.82 -12.36 -4.10
CA GLN A 103 -25.34 -11.52 -3.03
C GLN A 103 -25.78 -10.13 -3.53
N ILE A 104 -25.59 -9.84 -4.82
CA ILE A 104 -25.92 -8.54 -5.42
C ILE A 104 -27.21 -8.70 -6.21
N GLY A 105 -28.33 -8.26 -5.62
CA GLY A 105 -29.65 -8.35 -6.26
C GLY A 105 -29.90 -7.24 -7.29
N GLY A 106 -30.40 -7.61 -8.47
CA GLY A 106 -30.99 -6.68 -9.43
C GLY A 106 -30.03 -5.75 -10.17
N LEU A 107 -28.74 -6.10 -10.20
CA LEU A 107 -27.70 -5.38 -10.93
C LEU A 107 -27.05 -6.27 -12.00
N ASP A 108 -27.78 -7.25 -12.52
CA ASP A 108 -27.28 -8.28 -13.44
C ASP A 108 -26.63 -7.67 -14.68
N TYR A 109 -27.23 -6.61 -15.24
CA TYR A 109 -26.66 -5.87 -16.37
C TYR A 109 -25.27 -5.29 -16.05
N ILE A 110 -25.08 -4.74 -14.84
CA ILE A 110 -23.80 -4.17 -14.40
C ILE A 110 -22.78 -5.29 -14.21
N VAL A 111 -23.20 -6.38 -13.58
CA VAL A 111 -22.36 -7.56 -13.36
C VAL A 111 -21.90 -8.15 -14.70
N GLU A 112 -22.79 -8.28 -15.67
CA GLU A 112 -22.48 -8.77 -17.02
C GLU A 112 -21.50 -7.85 -17.74
N GLN A 113 -21.73 -6.53 -17.71
CA GLN A 113 -20.80 -5.55 -18.27
C GLN A 113 -19.41 -5.64 -17.62
N ILE A 114 -19.33 -5.78 -16.29
CA ILE A 114 -18.06 -5.96 -15.58
C ILE A 114 -17.41 -7.30 -15.96
N LYS A 115 -18.18 -8.37 -16.10
CA LYS A 115 -17.67 -9.69 -16.51
C LYS A 115 -16.99 -9.62 -17.87
N GLU A 116 -17.65 -8.97 -18.83
CA GLU A 116 -17.11 -8.85 -20.19
C GLU A 116 -15.91 -7.92 -20.27
N THR A 117 -15.94 -6.81 -19.52
CA THR A 117 -14.92 -5.76 -19.62
C THR A 117 -13.72 -5.97 -18.71
N VAL A 118 -13.89 -6.63 -17.56
CA VAL A 118 -12.85 -6.87 -16.56
C VAL A 118 -12.43 -8.33 -16.55
N ILE A 119 -13.37 -9.26 -16.34
CA ILE A 119 -13.00 -10.64 -16.07
C ILE A 119 -12.43 -11.33 -17.31
N LEU A 120 -13.06 -11.13 -18.48
CA LEU A 120 -12.59 -11.77 -19.71
C LEU A 120 -11.16 -11.33 -20.11
N PRO A 121 -10.81 -10.03 -20.15
CA PRO A 121 -9.44 -9.62 -20.50
C PRO A 121 -8.39 -10.07 -19.49
N PHE A 122 -8.75 -10.17 -18.20
CA PHE A 122 -7.83 -10.64 -17.16
C PHE A 122 -7.56 -12.15 -17.26
N HIS A 123 -8.60 -12.96 -17.52
CA HIS A 123 -8.46 -14.42 -17.63
C HIS A 123 -7.90 -14.89 -18.98
N LYS A 124 -8.28 -14.24 -20.08
CA LYS A 124 -7.95 -14.68 -21.46
C LYS A 124 -6.93 -13.77 -22.14
N ARG A 125 -5.88 -13.38 -21.38
CA ARG A 125 -4.84 -12.45 -21.84
C ARG A 125 -4.21 -12.86 -23.18
N ASP A 126 -3.94 -14.15 -23.38
CA ASP A 126 -3.24 -14.64 -24.58
C ASP A 126 -4.02 -14.42 -25.88
N ILE A 127 -5.36 -14.44 -25.80
CA ILE A 127 -6.24 -14.18 -26.93
C ILE A 127 -6.31 -12.67 -27.21
N PHE A 128 -6.36 -11.86 -26.16
CA PHE A 128 -6.57 -10.41 -26.29
C PHE A 128 -5.29 -9.60 -26.51
N ARG A 129 -4.11 -10.15 -26.25
CA ARG A 129 -2.81 -9.51 -26.56
C ARG A 129 -2.64 -9.10 -28.02
N GLN A 130 -3.25 -9.84 -28.95
CA GLN A 130 -3.16 -9.56 -30.38
C GLN A 130 -4.17 -8.51 -30.86
N CYS A 131 -5.20 -8.22 -30.06
CA CYS A 131 -6.25 -7.26 -30.39
C CYS A 131 -6.20 -6.04 -29.46
N LYS A 132 -5.63 -4.93 -29.97
CA LYS A 132 -5.61 -3.63 -29.29
C LYS A 132 -7.01 -3.11 -28.89
N LEU A 133 -8.07 -3.63 -29.50
CA LEU A 133 -9.47 -3.27 -29.20
C LEU A 133 -10.00 -3.88 -27.89
N PHE A 134 -9.37 -4.94 -27.37
CA PHE A 134 -9.86 -5.70 -26.21
C PHE A 134 -8.87 -5.66 -25.02
N LEU A 135 -8.07 -4.60 -24.94
CA LEU A 135 -7.25 -4.36 -23.76
C LEU A 135 -8.16 -4.10 -22.55
N PRO A 136 -7.80 -4.63 -21.35
CA PRO A 136 -8.56 -4.33 -20.14
C PRO A 136 -8.62 -2.81 -19.94
N PRO A 137 -9.83 -2.26 -19.68
CA PRO A 137 -9.99 -0.85 -19.41
C PRO A 137 -9.20 -0.52 -18.14
N LYS A 138 -8.40 0.55 -18.20
CA LYS A 138 -7.53 0.95 -17.08
C LYS A 138 -8.28 1.70 -15.98
N GLY A 139 -9.53 2.05 -16.25
CA GLY A 139 -10.38 2.85 -15.38
C GLY A 139 -11.85 2.49 -15.50
N ILE A 140 -12.50 2.25 -14.36
CA ILE A 140 -13.95 2.07 -14.24
C ILE A 140 -14.47 3.04 -13.18
N LEU A 141 -15.56 3.74 -13.49
CA LEU A 141 -16.27 4.59 -12.53
C LEU A 141 -17.63 3.98 -12.20
N LEU A 142 -17.84 3.62 -10.93
CA LEU A 142 -19.14 3.27 -10.37
C LEU A 142 -19.77 4.54 -9.79
N TYR A 143 -20.93 4.95 -10.30
CA TYR A 143 -21.63 6.13 -9.78
C TYR A 143 -23.10 5.84 -9.52
N GLY A 144 -23.70 6.56 -8.58
CA GLY A 144 -25.12 6.40 -8.25
C GLY A 144 -25.42 6.82 -6.82
N PRO A 145 -26.67 6.72 -6.36
CA PRO A 145 -27.06 7.08 -5.00
C PRO A 145 -26.28 6.30 -3.93
N PRO A 146 -26.06 6.89 -2.74
CA PRO A 146 -25.41 6.19 -1.63
C PRO A 146 -26.21 4.96 -1.20
N GLY A 147 -25.53 3.96 -0.62
CA GLY A 147 -26.20 2.74 -0.12
C GLY A 147 -26.56 1.70 -1.19
N CYS A 148 -26.26 1.92 -2.47
CA CYS A 148 -26.58 0.98 -3.56
C CYS A 148 -25.50 -0.09 -3.82
N GLY A 149 -24.61 -0.36 -2.86
CA GLY A 149 -23.65 -1.46 -2.96
C GLY A 149 -22.46 -1.26 -3.92
N LYS A 150 -22.08 -0.02 -4.27
CA LYS A 150 -20.91 0.26 -5.14
C LYS A 150 -19.62 -0.43 -4.66
N THR A 151 -19.30 -0.28 -3.38
CA THR A 151 -18.15 -0.94 -2.73
C THR A 151 -18.29 -2.46 -2.70
N MET A 152 -19.53 -2.97 -2.62
CA MET A 152 -19.83 -4.41 -2.65
C MET A 152 -19.59 -5.01 -4.04
N ILE A 153 -20.01 -4.33 -5.10
CA ILE A 153 -19.74 -4.71 -6.50
C ILE A 153 -18.24 -4.75 -6.76
N ALA A 154 -17.49 -3.73 -6.31
CA ALA A 154 -16.04 -3.69 -6.47
C ALA A 154 -15.34 -4.88 -5.81
N LYS A 155 -15.72 -5.21 -4.57
CA LYS A 155 -15.20 -6.36 -3.83
C LYS A 155 -15.55 -7.68 -4.52
N ALA A 156 -16.81 -7.88 -4.91
CA ALA A 156 -17.24 -9.08 -5.61
C ALA A 156 -16.50 -9.25 -6.95
N THR A 157 -16.30 -8.15 -7.68
CA THR A 157 -15.52 -8.15 -8.93
C THR A 157 -14.09 -8.61 -8.70
N ALA A 158 -13.42 -8.12 -7.65
CA ALA A 158 -12.05 -8.53 -7.36
C ALA A 158 -11.95 -10.02 -6.96
N ARG A 159 -12.95 -10.54 -6.24
CA ARG A 159 -13.05 -11.97 -5.90
C ARG A 159 -13.18 -12.83 -7.15
N GLU A 160 -14.15 -12.52 -8.01
CA GLU A 160 -14.43 -13.30 -9.22
C GLU A 160 -13.32 -13.16 -10.27
N ALA A 161 -12.67 -11.99 -10.34
CA ALA A 161 -11.51 -11.78 -11.20
C ALA A 161 -10.24 -12.48 -10.67
N GLY A 162 -10.21 -12.89 -9.41
CA GLY A 162 -9.01 -13.45 -8.77
C GLY A 162 -7.87 -12.44 -8.62
N CYS A 163 -8.18 -11.14 -8.57
CA CYS A 163 -7.20 -10.06 -8.56
C CYS A 163 -6.94 -9.52 -7.16
N ALA A 164 -5.70 -9.12 -6.88
CA ALA A 164 -5.38 -8.44 -5.63
C ALA A 164 -6.22 -7.15 -5.50
N PHE A 165 -6.88 -6.94 -4.37
CA PHE A 165 -7.71 -5.76 -4.14
C PHE A 165 -7.03 -4.79 -3.18
N ILE A 166 -6.73 -3.58 -3.66
CA ILE A 166 -6.11 -2.52 -2.88
C ILE A 166 -7.17 -1.44 -2.66
N ASN A 167 -7.69 -1.35 -1.44
CA ASN A 167 -8.61 -0.28 -1.06
C ASN A 167 -7.82 0.96 -0.63
N ILE A 168 -7.99 2.07 -1.34
CA ILE A 168 -7.43 3.36 -0.94
C ILE A 168 -8.53 4.19 -0.28
N GLU A 169 -8.34 4.50 1.00
CA GLU A 169 -9.15 5.47 1.72
C GLU A 169 -8.54 6.87 1.55
N VAL A 170 -9.33 7.84 1.10
CA VAL A 170 -8.87 9.21 0.83
C VAL A 170 -8.24 9.86 2.09
N GLN A 171 -8.79 9.58 3.27
CA GLN A 171 -8.29 10.06 4.56
C GLN A 171 -6.83 9.65 4.80
N GLN A 172 -6.45 8.42 4.42
CA GLN A 172 -5.08 7.93 4.58
C GLN A 172 -4.07 8.66 3.69
N LEU A 173 -4.51 9.23 2.57
CA LEU A 173 -3.66 10.02 1.69
C LEU A 173 -3.47 11.45 2.22
N THR A 174 -4.46 12.02 2.92
CA THR A 174 -4.41 13.42 3.39
C THR A 174 -3.75 13.58 4.76
N ASP A 175 -3.81 12.57 5.63
CA ASP A 175 -3.42 12.71 7.04
C ASP A 175 -1.89 12.67 7.31
N LYS A 176 -1.10 12.10 6.39
CA LYS A 176 0.35 11.96 6.57
C LYS A 176 1.10 13.13 5.97
N TRP A 177 1.44 14.10 6.84
CA TRP A 177 2.50 15.13 6.73
C TRP A 177 3.06 15.41 5.32
N TYR A 178 2.95 16.69 4.93
CA TYR A 178 3.47 17.31 3.70
C TYR A 178 4.64 16.56 3.03
N GLY A 179 4.39 15.91 1.89
CA GLY A 179 5.38 15.19 1.08
C GLY A 179 5.37 13.66 1.20
N GLU A 180 4.88 13.08 2.30
CA GLU A 180 4.75 11.62 2.41
C GLU A 180 3.59 11.05 1.57
N SER A 181 2.50 11.80 1.45
CA SER A 181 1.33 11.40 0.66
C SER A 181 1.64 11.09 -0.81
N GLN A 182 2.59 11.81 -1.42
CA GLN A 182 3.02 11.54 -2.79
C GLN A 182 3.77 10.22 -2.91
N LYS A 183 4.65 9.93 -1.95
CA LYS A 183 5.37 8.65 -1.87
C LYS A 183 4.40 7.51 -1.63
N LEU A 184 3.35 7.72 -0.84
CA LEU A 184 2.28 6.75 -0.64
C LEU A 184 1.50 6.48 -1.92
N ALA A 185 1.09 7.52 -2.65
CA ALA A 185 0.42 7.35 -3.95
C ALA A 185 1.31 6.55 -4.93
N ALA A 186 2.59 6.92 -5.04
CA ALA A 186 3.57 6.19 -5.85
C ALA A 186 3.74 4.73 -5.39
N ALA A 187 3.79 4.49 -4.08
CA ALA A 187 3.89 3.16 -3.50
C ALA A 187 2.65 2.30 -3.79
N VAL A 188 1.44 2.87 -3.80
CA VAL A 188 0.23 2.12 -4.16
C VAL A 188 0.30 1.62 -5.59
N PHE A 189 0.65 2.50 -6.54
CA PHE A 189 0.74 2.13 -7.95
C PHE A 189 1.90 1.16 -8.21
N SER A 190 3.05 1.36 -7.56
CA SER A 190 4.20 0.44 -7.63
C SER A 190 3.85 -0.94 -7.07
N LEU A 191 3.19 -0.99 -5.91
CA LEU A 191 2.71 -2.24 -5.32
C LEU A 191 1.70 -2.92 -6.25
N ALA A 192 0.69 -2.21 -6.74
CA ALA A 192 -0.29 -2.76 -7.67
C ALA A 192 0.37 -3.35 -8.92
N HIS A 193 1.39 -2.67 -9.46
CA HIS A 193 2.16 -3.16 -10.59
C HIS A 193 2.95 -4.44 -10.24
N LYS A 194 3.57 -4.50 -9.05
CA LYS A 194 4.25 -5.71 -8.54
C LYS A 194 3.27 -6.86 -8.26
N LEU A 195 2.01 -6.58 -7.95
CA LEU A 195 0.98 -7.55 -7.56
C LEU A 195 -0.01 -7.92 -8.66
N GLN A 196 0.28 -7.53 -9.90
CA GLN A 196 -0.55 -7.88 -11.05
C GLN A 196 -0.90 -9.38 -11.09
N PRO A 197 -2.16 -9.74 -11.36
CA PRO A 197 -3.29 -8.84 -11.65
C PRO A 197 -3.88 -8.16 -10.39
N ALA A 198 -4.13 -6.84 -10.46
CA ALA A 198 -4.57 -6.04 -9.31
C ALA A 198 -5.64 -4.98 -9.67
N ILE A 199 -6.55 -4.73 -8.72
CA ILE A 199 -7.56 -3.68 -8.76
C ILE A 199 -7.29 -2.68 -7.63
N ILE A 200 -7.09 -1.42 -8.00
CA ILE A 200 -7.00 -0.29 -7.07
C ILE A 200 -8.40 0.30 -6.95
N PHE A 201 -9.01 0.21 -5.78
CA PHE A 201 -10.32 0.78 -5.51
C PHE A 201 -10.21 2.09 -4.74
N ILE A 202 -10.93 3.11 -5.18
CA ILE A 202 -10.98 4.43 -4.55
C ILE A 202 -12.44 4.74 -4.26
N ASP A 203 -12.83 4.62 -3.00
CA ASP A 203 -14.14 5.08 -2.55
C ASP A 203 -14.15 6.60 -2.42
N GLU A 204 -15.32 7.20 -2.62
CA GLU A 204 -15.49 8.66 -2.60
C GLU A 204 -14.43 9.38 -3.43
N ILE A 205 -14.24 8.95 -4.68
CA ILE A 205 -13.23 9.54 -5.57
C ILE A 205 -13.48 11.04 -5.81
N ASP A 206 -14.73 11.49 -5.65
CA ASP A 206 -15.13 12.89 -5.64
C ASP A 206 -14.69 13.66 -4.40
N ALA A 207 -14.19 13.04 -3.33
CA ALA A 207 -13.54 13.76 -2.23
C ALA A 207 -12.08 14.09 -2.59
N PHE A 208 -11.39 13.16 -3.27
CA PHE A 208 -9.98 13.30 -3.62
C PHE A 208 -9.74 14.05 -4.94
N LEU A 209 -10.64 13.90 -5.93
CA LEU A 209 -10.44 14.36 -7.31
C LEU A 209 -11.52 15.36 -7.77
N GLN A 210 -11.88 16.29 -6.87
CA GLN A 210 -12.77 17.41 -7.21
C GLN A 210 -12.15 18.30 -8.29
N MET A 211 -13.01 18.92 -9.09
CA MET A 211 -12.64 20.04 -9.96
C MET A 211 -11.81 21.06 -9.16
N ARG A 212 -10.74 21.56 -9.78
CA ARG A 212 -9.87 22.56 -9.15
C ARG A 212 -10.71 23.73 -8.66
N SER A 213 -10.75 23.90 -7.35
CA SER A 213 -11.35 25.07 -6.72
C SER A 213 -10.23 25.99 -6.27
N ASP A 214 -10.43 27.31 -6.29
CA ASP A 214 -9.45 28.29 -5.77
C ASP A 214 -9.17 28.12 -4.26
N ARG A 215 -9.90 27.23 -3.58
CA ARG A 215 -9.73 26.88 -2.16
C ARG A 215 -8.91 25.60 -1.95
N ASP A 216 -8.51 24.91 -3.02
CA ASP A 216 -7.66 23.72 -2.89
C ASP A 216 -6.29 24.15 -2.35
N HIS A 217 -5.88 23.54 -1.24
CA HIS A 217 -4.51 23.70 -0.76
C HIS A 217 -3.54 23.20 -1.84
N GLU A 218 -2.44 23.92 -2.06
CA GLU A 218 -1.43 23.59 -3.09
C GLU A 218 -0.95 22.13 -3.00
N VAL A 219 -0.91 21.58 -1.78
CA VAL A 219 -0.55 20.19 -1.47
C VAL A 219 -1.49 19.20 -2.15
N THR A 220 -2.80 19.43 -2.04
CA THR A 220 -3.83 18.56 -2.63
C THR A 220 -3.73 18.62 -4.15
N ALA A 221 -3.52 19.81 -4.72
CA ALA A 221 -3.34 19.96 -6.17
C ALA A 221 -2.10 19.21 -6.69
N MET A 222 -0.98 19.27 -5.94
CA MET A 222 0.23 18.54 -6.30
C MET A 222 0.04 17.02 -6.18
N MET A 223 -0.63 16.53 -5.13
CA MET A 223 -0.97 15.11 -5.00
C MET A 223 -1.87 14.61 -6.14
N LYS A 224 -2.91 15.38 -6.50
CA LYS A 224 -3.79 15.08 -7.65
C LYS A 224 -2.95 14.95 -8.93
N ALA A 225 -2.01 15.86 -9.16
CA ALA A 225 -1.12 15.83 -10.33
C ALA A 225 -0.22 14.58 -10.35
N THR A 226 0.40 14.23 -9.22
CA THR A 226 1.21 13.01 -9.09
C THR A 226 0.37 11.76 -9.35
N PHE A 227 -0.82 11.68 -8.76
CA PHE A 227 -1.74 10.56 -8.96
C PHE A 227 -2.14 10.39 -10.44
N MET A 228 -2.47 11.50 -11.12
CA MET A 228 -2.78 11.49 -12.55
C MET A 228 -1.59 11.03 -13.40
N SER A 229 -0.39 11.51 -13.10
CA SER A 229 0.84 11.12 -13.81
C SER A 229 1.14 9.62 -13.68
N LEU A 230 0.98 9.06 -12.47
CA LEU A 230 1.16 7.63 -12.21
C LEU A 230 0.13 6.78 -12.94
N TRP A 231 -1.12 7.25 -12.99
CA TRP A 231 -2.17 6.57 -13.76
C TRP A 231 -1.89 6.60 -15.26
N ASP A 232 -1.42 7.72 -15.81
CA ASP A 232 -1.03 7.80 -17.23
C ASP A 232 0.10 6.83 -17.57
N GLY A 233 1.06 6.67 -16.65
CA GLY A 233 2.12 5.66 -16.77
C GLY A 233 1.56 4.24 -16.88
N LEU A 234 0.59 3.89 -16.02
CA LEU A 234 -0.09 2.59 -16.11
C LEU A 234 -0.95 2.44 -17.36
N ALA A 235 -1.61 3.53 -17.80
CA ALA A 235 -2.47 3.50 -18.96
C ALA A 235 -1.67 3.32 -20.27
N SER A 236 -0.44 3.84 -20.30
CA SER A 236 0.49 3.70 -21.43
C SER A 236 1.09 2.29 -21.51
N ASP A 237 1.15 1.57 -20.39
CA ASP A 237 1.63 0.19 -20.35
C ASP A 237 0.50 -0.80 -20.70
N ASN A 238 0.48 -1.23 -21.96
CA ASN A 238 -0.47 -2.21 -22.47
C ASN A 238 -0.30 -3.62 -21.85
N GLU A 239 0.85 -3.93 -21.27
CA GLU A 239 1.10 -5.21 -20.62
C GLU A 239 0.71 -5.19 -19.13
N SER A 240 0.46 -4.01 -18.54
CA SER A 240 0.05 -3.92 -17.14
C SER A 240 -1.38 -4.46 -16.92
N GLN A 241 -1.53 -5.39 -15.97
CA GLN A 241 -2.83 -5.88 -15.50
C GLN A 241 -3.27 -5.17 -14.22
N VAL A 242 -3.19 -3.83 -14.23
CA VAL A 242 -3.66 -2.97 -13.14
C VAL A 242 -4.85 -2.16 -13.63
N MET A 243 -5.90 -2.14 -12.83
CA MET A 243 -7.12 -1.38 -13.10
C MET A 243 -7.45 -0.49 -11.92
N VAL A 244 -7.85 0.75 -12.20
CA VAL A 244 -8.38 1.67 -11.18
C VAL A 244 -9.91 1.64 -11.24
N MET A 245 -10.56 1.38 -10.11
CA MET A 245 -12.00 1.42 -9.96
C MET A 245 -12.37 2.50 -8.95
N GLY A 246 -13.10 3.53 -9.38
CA GLY A 246 -13.59 4.57 -8.48
C GLY A 246 -15.06 4.39 -8.17
N ALA A 247 -15.47 4.73 -6.95
CA ALA A 247 -16.86 4.88 -6.58
C ALA A 247 -17.16 6.35 -6.22
N THR A 248 -18.32 6.85 -6.66
CA THR A 248 -18.78 8.20 -6.32
C THR A 248 -20.29 8.25 -6.16
N ASN A 249 -20.75 9.18 -5.32
CA ASN A 249 -22.17 9.56 -5.26
C ASN A 249 -22.46 10.82 -6.11
N ARG A 250 -21.42 11.55 -6.52
CA ARG A 250 -21.54 12.87 -7.17
C ARG A 250 -20.64 12.93 -8.42
N PRO A 251 -20.98 12.22 -9.50
CA PRO A 251 -20.16 12.18 -10.72
C PRO A 251 -19.96 13.56 -11.36
N GLN A 252 -20.89 14.51 -11.11
CA GLN A 252 -20.81 15.91 -11.57
C GLN A 252 -19.62 16.68 -10.97
N GLN A 253 -19.11 16.28 -9.81
CA GLN A 253 -18.04 16.98 -9.08
C GLN A 253 -16.64 16.52 -9.48
N ILE A 254 -16.53 15.42 -10.26
CA ILE A 254 -15.26 14.84 -10.66
C ILE A 254 -14.65 15.65 -11.81
N ASP A 255 -13.35 15.91 -11.72
CA ASP A 255 -12.59 16.54 -12.79
C ASP A 255 -12.73 15.77 -14.13
N GLN A 256 -12.97 16.50 -15.22
CA GLN A 256 -13.04 15.94 -16.57
C GLN A 256 -11.76 15.18 -16.95
N ALA A 257 -10.59 15.58 -16.43
CA ALA A 257 -9.33 14.88 -16.64
C ALA A 257 -9.39 13.42 -16.13
N ILE A 258 -10.04 13.18 -14.98
CA ILE A 258 -10.22 11.84 -14.41
C ILE A 258 -11.29 11.07 -15.17
N LEU A 259 -12.38 11.72 -15.54
CA LEU A 259 -13.43 11.10 -16.35
C LEU A 259 -12.93 10.60 -17.71
N ARG A 260 -11.88 11.21 -18.28
CA ARG A 260 -11.21 10.72 -19.51
C ARG A 260 -10.40 9.45 -19.29
N ARG A 261 -9.89 9.23 -18.08
CA ARG A 261 -9.12 8.03 -17.67
C ARG A 261 -10.01 6.87 -17.24
N MET A 262 -11.30 7.12 -17.02
CA MET A 262 -12.34 6.14 -16.72
C MET A 262 -13.32 6.02 -17.89
N PRO A 263 -12.96 5.32 -18.97
CA PRO A 263 -13.81 5.20 -20.16
C PRO A 263 -15.13 4.49 -19.84
N ILE A 264 -15.12 3.53 -18.92
CA ILE A 264 -16.31 2.79 -18.51
C ILE A 264 -16.93 3.48 -17.29
N LYS A 265 -18.19 3.88 -17.44
CA LYS A 265 -18.97 4.53 -16.38
C LYS A 265 -20.25 3.73 -16.17
N LEU A 266 -20.36 3.08 -15.01
CA LEU A 266 -21.50 2.23 -14.67
C LEU A 266 -22.37 2.96 -13.65
N ASN A 267 -23.62 3.22 -14.05
CA ASN A 267 -24.63 3.76 -13.16
C ASN A 267 -25.17 2.61 -12.29
N VAL A 268 -25.05 2.73 -10.98
CA VAL A 268 -25.60 1.80 -9.99
C VAL A 268 -26.89 2.43 -9.47
N PRO A 269 -28.06 2.10 -10.05
CA PRO A 269 -29.33 2.70 -9.66
C PRO A 269 -29.74 2.22 -8.26
N MET A 270 -30.77 2.87 -7.70
CA MET A 270 -31.41 2.31 -6.52
C MET A 270 -32.00 0.93 -6.87
N PRO A 271 -31.89 -0.05 -5.97
CA PRO A 271 -32.52 -1.35 -6.15
C PRO A 271 -34.03 -1.17 -6.29
N LEU A 272 -34.61 -1.84 -7.29
CA LEU A 272 -36.06 -1.96 -7.43
C LEU A 272 -36.58 -2.91 -6.34
N TRP A 273 -37.85 -2.79 -5.95
CA TRP A 273 -38.45 -3.60 -4.88
C TRP A 273 -38.25 -5.11 -5.07
N HIS A 274 -38.32 -5.62 -6.30
CA HIS A 274 -38.05 -7.03 -6.62
C HIS A 274 -36.59 -7.46 -6.34
N SER A 275 -35.64 -6.53 -6.44
CA SER A 275 -34.22 -6.77 -6.18
C SER A 275 -33.90 -6.91 -4.69
N PHE A 276 -34.74 -6.33 -3.82
CA PHE A 276 -34.61 -6.46 -2.36
C PHE A 276 -34.93 -7.88 -1.87
N GLU A 277 -35.93 -8.55 -2.46
CA GLU A 277 -36.29 -9.94 -2.13
C GLU A 277 -35.14 -10.91 -2.46
N ALA A 278 -34.49 -10.72 -3.60
CA ALA A 278 -33.34 -11.53 -4.00
C ALA A 278 -32.15 -11.41 -3.01
N ALA A 279 -31.88 -10.19 -2.51
CA ALA A 279 -30.79 -9.95 -1.55
C ALA A 279 -31.10 -10.48 -0.13
N THR A 280 -32.36 -10.52 0.28
CA THR A 280 -32.78 -10.99 1.62
C THR A 280 -32.98 -12.50 1.71
N THR A 281 -33.17 -13.19 0.59
CA THR A 281 -33.41 -14.65 0.57
C THR A 281 -32.11 -15.47 0.66
N THR A 282 -30.94 -14.85 0.48
CA THR A 282 -29.62 -15.49 0.53
C THR A 282 -28.92 -15.48 1.90
N VAL A 283 -29.64 -15.18 2.99
CA VAL A 283 -29.13 -15.25 4.37
C VAL A 283 -29.67 -16.48 5.09
#